data_AF-A0A842I403-F1
#
_entry.id   AF-A0A842I403-F1
#
_cell.length_a   1.000
_cell.length_b   1.000
_cell.length_c   1.000
_cell.angle_alpha   90.00
_cell.angle_beta   90.00
_cell.angle_gamma   90.00
#
_symmetry.space_group_name_H-M   'P 1'
#
loop_
_entity.id
_entity.type
_entity.pdbx_description
1 polymer ?
#
loop_
_entity_poly.entity_id
_entity_poly.type
_entity_poly.pdbx_seq_one_letter_code
_entity_poly.pdbx_strand_id
1 'polypeptide(L)'
;MRSGGVLACLVAVLPLGAAAENSAAPGADDAKGTVCLVTDDSGSCSRILACIGTEGRWFNGRAFGRGEGWLSGKTDDGVACSGTWVTRNALGLGQADVTCSDGMTVSVFYSYQDYYTGTAIGRGLSNGGDLVQSWSGEHVVDYFADGRPKAEARMRCGPVDIPVS
;
A
#
# COMPACT_ATOMS: atom_id res chain seq x y z
N MET A 1 73.60 -0.34 -23.89
CA MET A 1 73.60 1.11 -23.63
C MET A 1 72.14 1.52 -23.46
N ARG A 2 71.67 1.81 -22.24
CA ARG A 2 71.40 3.19 -21.74
C ARG A 2 70.57 3.99 -22.76
N SER A 3 69.29 4.30 -22.54
CA SER A 3 68.65 5.15 -21.52
C SER A 3 68.07 6.39 -22.20
N GLY A 4 66.84 6.75 -21.85
CA GLY A 4 66.19 8.03 -22.13
C GLY A 4 64.75 7.81 -22.64
N GLY A 5 63.67 8.20 -21.99
CA GLY A 5 63.51 9.07 -20.83
C GLY A 5 62.25 9.92 -21.03
N VAL A 6 61.16 9.50 -20.39
CA VAL A 6 60.05 10.28 -19.81
C VAL A 6 59.20 11.19 -20.72
N LEU A 7 57.90 10.88 -20.81
CA LEU A 7 56.86 11.87 -20.47
C LEU A 7 55.61 11.15 -19.94
N ALA A 8 55.36 11.35 -18.65
CA ALA A 8 54.17 10.89 -17.95
C ALA A 8 52.98 11.79 -18.32
N CYS A 9 51.89 11.19 -18.77
CA CYS A 9 50.59 11.86 -18.81
C CYS A 9 49.66 11.06 -17.88
N LEU A 10 49.53 11.53 -16.64
CA LEU A 10 48.50 11.06 -15.71
C LEU A 10 47.14 11.49 -16.28
N VAL A 11 46.37 10.53 -16.79
CA VAL A 11 44.92 10.73 -16.97
C VAL A 11 44.26 10.20 -15.69
N ALA A 12 43.79 11.12 -14.86
CA ALA A 12 43.02 10.82 -13.68
C ALA A 12 41.71 10.13 -14.08
N VAL A 13 41.54 8.87 -13.71
CA VAL A 13 40.27 8.15 -13.80
C VAL A 13 39.40 8.63 -12.64
N LEU A 14 38.40 9.45 -12.92
CA LEU A 14 37.34 9.77 -11.96
C LEU A 14 36.33 8.61 -11.96
N PRO A 15 36.04 7.97 -10.81
CA PRO A 15 34.87 7.11 -10.73
C PRO A 15 33.61 7.99 -10.71
N LEU A 16 32.77 7.85 -11.74
CA LEU A 16 31.38 8.29 -11.68
C LEU A 16 30.68 7.46 -10.58
N GLY A 17 30.62 8.01 -9.37
CA GLY A 17 29.74 7.51 -8.32
C GLY A 17 28.30 7.77 -8.74
N ALA A 18 27.56 6.70 -9.07
CA ALA A 18 26.11 6.76 -9.13
C ALA A 18 25.59 7.00 -7.71
N ALA A 19 25.07 8.18 -7.44
CA ALA A 19 24.29 8.45 -6.24
C ALA A 19 23.00 7.60 -6.34
N ALA A 20 22.84 6.64 -5.44
CA ALA A 20 21.56 5.99 -5.22
C ALA A 20 20.59 7.04 -4.67
N GLU A 21 19.63 7.45 -5.48
CA GLU A 21 18.52 8.29 -5.07
C GLU A 21 17.67 7.48 -4.09
N ASN A 22 17.91 7.72 -2.81
CA ASN A 22 17.18 7.10 -1.72
C ASN A 22 15.78 7.70 -1.70
N SER A 23 14.88 7.17 -2.54
CA SER A 23 13.45 7.47 -2.54
C SER A 23 12.83 6.95 -1.26
N ALA A 24 12.99 7.71 -0.18
CA ALA A 24 12.26 7.50 1.05
C ALA A 24 10.77 7.75 0.75
N ALA A 25 9.96 6.70 0.88
CA ALA A 25 8.51 6.85 0.93
C ALA A 25 8.16 7.84 2.06
N PRO A 26 7.23 8.79 1.86
CA PRO A 26 6.82 9.70 2.92
C PRO A 26 6.29 8.89 4.10
N GLY A 27 6.82 9.23 5.27
CA GLY A 27 6.68 8.49 6.52
C GLY A 27 5.24 8.25 6.95
N ALA A 28 5.06 7.08 7.54
CA ALA A 28 3.88 6.69 8.27
C ALA A 28 3.73 7.52 9.55
N ASP A 29 3.00 8.63 9.48
CA ASP A 29 2.55 9.36 10.67
C ASP A 29 1.07 9.08 10.96
N ASP A 30 0.89 8.51 12.15
CA ASP A 30 -0.26 8.35 13.03
C ASP A 30 -1.70 8.19 12.51
N ALA A 31 -2.21 7.02 12.87
CA ALA A 31 -3.61 6.65 12.92
C ALA A 31 -4.35 7.47 13.99
N LYS A 32 -5.05 8.53 13.56
CA LYS A 32 -6.39 8.98 13.98
C LYS A 32 -6.68 10.31 13.27
N GLY A 33 -7.44 10.29 12.18
CA GLY A 33 -8.13 11.48 11.68
C GLY A 33 -7.50 12.28 10.54
N THR A 34 -6.60 11.73 9.71
CA THR A 34 -6.36 12.36 8.40
C THR A 34 -7.44 11.90 7.43
N VAL A 35 -8.37 12.80 7.12
CA VAL A 35 -9.37 12.62 6.07
C VAL A 35 -8.66 12.26 4.76
N CYS A 36 -9.07 11.16 4.14
CA CYS A 36 -8.68 10.89 2.75
C CYS A 36 -9.50 11.81 1.84
N LEU A 37 -8.83 12.66 1.08
CA LEU A 37 -9.47 13.48 0.06
C LEU A 37 -9.33 12.79 -1.30
N VAL A 38 -10.46 12.62 -1.99
CA VAL A 38 -10.47 12.17 -3.38
C VAL A 38 -10.18 13.38 -4.28
N THR A 39 -9.15 13.29 -5.10
CA THR A 39 -8.72 14.35 -6.03
C THR A 39 -8.50 13.79 -7.42
N ASP A 40 -8.40 14.65 -8.44
CA ASP A 40 -8.18 14.22 -9.83
C ASP A 40 -6.74 13.79 -10.16
N ASP A 41 -5.82 13.92 -9.21
CA ASP A 41 -4.38 13.74 -9.38
C ASP A 41 -3.81 12.62 -8.48
N SER A 42 -2.48 12.48 -8.48
CA SER A 42 -1.76 11.49 -7.67
C SER A 42 -1.86 11.74 -6.16
N GLY A 43 -2.40 12.90 -5.73
CA GLY A 43 -2.71 13.19 -4.33
C GLY A 43 -3.98 12.51 -3.82
N SER A 44 -4.75 11.86 -4.70
CA SER A 44 -6.00 11.19 -4.33
C SER A 44 -5.75 10.13 -3.27
N CYS A 45 -6.54 10.15 -2.21
CA CYS A 45 -6.47 9.22 -1.09
C CYS A 45 -7.77 8.44 -0.98
N SER A 46 -7.69 7.15 -0.66
CA SER A 46 -8.84 6.36 -0.24
C SER A 46 -8.48 5.53 0.98
N ARG A 47 -9.43 5.37 1.89
CA ARG A 47 -9.28 4.43 3.00
C ARG A 47 -9.25 3.03 2.43
N ILE A 48 -8.47 2.15 3.05
CA ILE A 48 -8.41 0.73 2.72
C ILE A 48 -8.42 -0.09 4.00
N LEU A 49 -9.28 -1.12 4.01
CA LEU A 49 -9.46 -2.07 5.09
C LEU A 49 -9.31 -3.47 4.52
N ALA A 50 -8.76 -4.41 5.30
CA ALA A 50 -8.74 -5.81 4.89
C ALA A 50 -8.85 -6.76 6.07
N CYS A 51 -9.54 -7.88 5.84
CA CYS A 51 -9.48 -9.06 6.68
C CYS A 51 -8.34 -9.96 6.20
N ILE A 52 -7.56 -10.51 7.12
CA ILE A 52 -6.47 -11.45 6.84
C ILE A 52 -6.75 -12.75 7.61
N GLY A 53 -7.05 -13.82 6.88
CA GLY A 53 -7.47 -15.08 7.47
C GLY A 53 -8.83 -14.98 8.18
N THR A 54 -9.07 -15.88 9.12
CA THR A 54 -10.34 -16.00 9.88
C THR A 54 -10.18 -15.77 11.38
N GLU A 55 -8.98 -15.48 11.85
CA GLU A 55 -8.65 -15.37 13.28
C GLU A 55 -8.77 -13.93 13.82
N GLY A 56 -9.34 -13.02 13.03
CA GLY A 56 -9.54 -11.63 13.44
C GLY A 56 -8.33 -10.73 13.22
N ARG A 57 -7.29 -11.19 12.51
CA ARG A 57 -6.22 -10.32 12.01
C ARG A 57 -6.77 -9.41 10.91
N TRP A 58 -6.46 -8.12 10.97
CA TRP A 58 -6.97 -7.14 10.00
C TRP A 58 -5.97 -6.04 9.72
N PHE A 59 -6.17 -5.34 8.61
CA PHE A 59 -5.36 -4.22 8.15
C PHE A 59 -6.20 -2.95 8.04
N ASN A 60 -5.60 -1.84 8.45
CA ASN A 60 -6.16 -0.50 8.35
C ASN A 60 -5.14 0.45 7.74
N GLY A 61 -5.49 1.06 6.61
CA GLY A 61 -4.56 1.90 5.89
C GLY A 61 -5.20 2.90 4.92
N ARG A 62 -4.33 3.47 4.10
CA ARG A 62 -4.66 4.42 3.06
C ARG A 62 -3.97 4.00 1.77
N ALA A 63 -4.68 4.13 0.66
CA ALA A 63 -4.15 4.01 -0.68
C ALA A 63 -4.08 5.41 -1.30
N PHE A 64 -2.97 5.71 -1.94
CA PHE A 64 -2.68 7.00 -2.56
C PHE A 64 -2.41 6.81 -4.05
N GLY A 65 -2.93 7.72 -4.87
CA GLY A 65 -2.71 7.76 -6.32
C GLY A 65 -3.98 7.64 -7.16
N ARG A 66 -3.78 7.68 -8.48
CA ARG A 66 -4.80 7.56 -9.53
C ARG A 66 -4.21 6.69 -10.65
N GLY A 67 -4.85 5.58 -11.01
CA GLY A 67 -4.34 4.66 -12.02
C GLY A 67 -3.26 3.69 -11.50
N GLU A 68 -2.40 4.17 -10.61
CA GLU A 68 -1.42 3.42 -9.84
C GLU A 68 -1.01 4.23 -8.60
N GLY A 69 -0.32 3.60 -7.66
CA GLY A 69 0.29 4.30 -6.55
C GLY A 69 0.77 3.39 -5.43
N TRP A 70 0.76 3.93 -4.22
CA TRP A 70 1.26 3.25 -3.03
C TRP A 70 0.19 3.20 -1.94
N LEU A 71 0.34 2.27 -1.00
CA LEU A 71 -0.51 2.17 0.17
C LEU A 71 0.34 1.97 1.42
N SER A 72 -0.19 2.40 2.56
CA SER A 72 0.41 2.18 3.87
C SER A 72 -0.66 2.01 4.94
N GLY A 73 -0.31 1.27 5.98
CA GLY A 73 -1.20 1.06 7.12
C GLY A 73 -0.57 0.18 8.18
N LYS A 74 -1.39 -0.28 9.11
CA LYS A 74 -0.99 -1.19 10.17
C LYS A 74 -1.99 -2.33 10.31
N THR A 75 -1.52 -3.46 10.80
CA THR A 75 -2.40 -4.51 11.30
C THR A 75 -2.91 -4.20 12.70
N ASP A 76 -3.78 -5.05 13.21
CA ASP A 76 -4.42 -4.95 14.53
C ASP A 76 -3.45 -4.95 15.71
N ASP A 77 -2.36 -5.69 15.58
CA ASP A 77 -1.25 -5.75 16.52
C ASP A 77 -0.18 -4.65 16.26
N GLY A 78 -0.45 -3.75 15.31
CA GLY A 78 0.39 -2.58 15.03
C GLY A 78 1.55 -2.82 14.07
N VAL A 79 1.66 -4.01 13.46
CA VAL A 79 2.69 -4.29 12.43
C VAL A 79 2.48 -3.35 11.25
N ALA A 80 3.52 -2.59 10.91
CA ALA A 80 3.48 -1.68 9.78
C ALA A 80 3.53 -2.44 8.46
N CYS A 81 2.69 -2.05 7.51
CA CYS A 81 2.65 -2.60 6.17
C CYS A 81 2.62 -1.48 5.12
N SER A 82 3.31 -1.71 4.01
CA SER A 82 3.33 -0.80 2.87
C SER A 82 3.37 -1.58 1.56
N GLY A 83 2.89 -0.97 0.49
CA GLY A 83 2.78 -1.65 -0.78
C GLY A 83 2.51 -0.73 -1.96
N THR A 84 2.33 -1.33 -3.12
CA THR A 84 1.97 -0.66 -4.37
C THR A 84 0.70 -1.23 -4.93
N TRP A 85 0.01 -0.45 -5.75
CA TRP A 85 -1.19 -0.89 -6.44
C TRP A 85 -1.24 -0.33 -7.87
N VAL A 86 -1.90 -1.06 -8.75
CA VAL A 86 -2.14 -0.67 -10.15
C VAL A 86 -3.57 -1.01 -10.54
N THR A 87 -4.21 -0.15 -11.33
CA THR A 87 -5.58 -0.39 -11.82
C THR A 87 -5.64 -1.46 -12.91
N ARG A 88 -4.54 -1.65 -13.64
CA ARG A 88 -4.40 -2.63 -14.72
C ARG A 88 -2.98 -3.17 -14.76
N ASN A 89 -2.81 -4.40 -14.29
CA ASN A 89 -1.58 -5.17 -14.49
C ASN A 89 -1.51 -5.74 -15.93
N ALA A 90 -0.52 -6.58 -16.21
CA ALA A 90 -0.34 -7.20 -17.52
C ALA A 90 -1.52 -8.08 -18.00
N LEU A 91 -2.41 -8.49 -17.08
CA LEU A 91 -3.64 -9.24 -17.36
C LEU A 91 -4.88 -8.33 -17.44
N GLY A 92 -4.70 -7.01 -17.32
CA GLY A 92 -5.78 -6.02 -17.31
C GLY A 92 -6.58 -5.95 -16.00
N LEU A 93 -6.07 -6.57 -14.92
CA LEU A 93 -6.72 -6.62 -13.60
C LEU A 93 -6.14 -5.57 -12.65
N GLY A 94 -6.95 -5.08 -11.72
CA GLY A 94 -6.46 -4.32 -10.58
C GLY A 94 -5.67 -5.22 -9.64
N GLN A 95 -4.49 -4.79 -9.20
CA GLN A 95 -3.64 -5.57 -8.31
C GLN A 95 -2.99 -4.67 -7.24
N ALA A 96 -2.92 -5.16 -6.01
CA ALA A 96 -2.19 -4.55 -4.92
C ALA A 96 -1.27 -5.59 -4.26
N ASP A 97 -0.02 -5.20 -4.02
CA ASP A 97 1.00 -6.03 -3.39
C ASP A 97 1.53 -5.30 -2.17
N VAL A 98 1.51 -5.97 -1.01
CA VAL A 98 1.81 -5.39 0.31
C VAL A 98 2.84 -6.25 1.02
N THR A 99 3.78 -5.59 1.69
CA THR A 99 4.75 -6.22 2.60
C THR A 99 4.64 -5.60 3.97
N CYS A 100 4.65 -6.44 4.99
CA CYS A 100 4.61 -6.06 6.40
C CYS A 100 5.98 -6.26 7.06
N SER A 101 6.24 -5.48 8.11
CA SER A 101 7.51 -5.51 8.84
C SER A 101 7.81 -6.82 9.59
N ASP A 102 6.80 -7.68 9.78
CA ASP A 102 6.94 -9.03 10.31
C ASP A 102 7.28 -10.09 9.25
N GLY A 103 7.43 -9.69 7.98
CA GLY A 103 7.75 -10.56 6.86
C GLY A 103 6.52 -11.16 6.15
N MET A 104 5.30 -10.85 6.60
CA MET A 104 4.09 -11.22 5.85
C MET A 104 4.04 -10.43 4.54
N THR A 105 3.74 -11.11 3.44
CA THR A 105 3.41 -10.46 2.17
C THR A 105 2.02 -10.86 1.72
N VAL A 106 1.33 -9.95 1.03
CA VAL A 106 -0.05 -10.12 0.59
C VAL A 106 -0.15 -9.64 -0.86
N SER A 107 -0.82 -10.43 -1.70
CA SER A 107 -1.18 -10.04 -3.07
C SER A 107 -2.69 -10.14 -3.25
N VAL A 108 -3.31 -9.07 -3.73
CA VAL A 108 -4.76 -8.93 -3.89
C VAL A 108 -5.09 -8.48 -5.30
N PHE A 109 -6.00 -9.20 -5.95
CA PHE A 109 -6.68 -8.71 -7.16
C PHE A 109 -7.99 -8.02 -6.77
N TYR A 110 -8.31 -6.91 -7.41
CA TYR A 110 -9.48 -6.13 -7.07
C TYR A 110 -10.24 -5.61 -8.30
N SER A 111 -11.51 -5.26 -8.07
CA SER A 111 -12.36 -4.59 -9.05
C SER A 111 -13.02 -3.35 -8.45
N TYR A 112 -13.07 -2.28 -9.23
CA TYR A 112 -13.80 -1.07 -8.85
C TYR A 112 -15.30 -1.31 -8.94
N GLN A 113 -16.00 -0.84 -7.91
CA GLN A 113 -17.44 -0.61 -7.94
C GLN A 113 -17.72 0.83 -8.37
N ASP A 114 -16.86 1.77 -7.94
CA ASP A 114 -16.82 3.14 -8.40
C ASP A 114 -15.35 3.58 -8.50
N TYR A 115 -14.93 3.97 -9.71
CA TYR A 115 -13.54 4.36 -9.96
C TYR A 115 -13.20 5.72 -9.36
N TYR A 116 -14.14 6.66 -9.39
CA TYR A 116 -13.87 8.04 -8.98
C TYR A 116 -13.65 8.14 -7.47
N THR A 117 -14.52 7.50 -6.69
CA THR A 117 -14.45 7.49 -5.22
C THR A 117 -13.46 6.47 -4.65
N GLY A 118 -12.73 5.76 -5.51
CA GLY A 118 -11.80 4.71 -5.12
C GLY A 118 -12.48 3.48 -4.50
N THR A 119 -13.78 3.28 -4.74
CA THR A 119 -14.54 2.18 -4.16
C THR A 119 -14.19 0.88 -4.87
N ALA A 120 -13.46 0.00 -4.19
CA ALA A 120 -13.04 -1.29 -4.74
C ALA A 120 -13.19 -2.41 -3.72
N ILE A 121 -13.35 -3.63 -4.24
CA ILE A 121 -13.37 -4.86 -3.45
C ILE A 121 -12.30 -5.79 -4.02
N GLY A 122 -11.46 -6.31 -3.13
CA GLY A 122 -10.34 -7.17 -3.48
C GLY A 122 -10.38 -8.53 -2.79
N ARG A 123 -9.74 -9.51 -3.43
CA ARG A 123 -9.48 -10.84 -2.88
C ARG A 123 -8.07 -11.28 -3.21
N GLY A 124 -7.43 -11.98 -2.27
CA GLY A 124 -6.03 -12.33 -2.37
C GLY A 124 -5.59 -13.38 -1.37
N LEU A 125 -4.27 -13.55 -1.29
CA LEU A 125 -3.62 -14.49 -0.37
C LEU A 125 -2.40 -13.84 0.29
N SER A 126 -2.11 -14.24 1.52
CA SER A 126 -0.79 -14.03 2.12
C SER A 126 0.22 -15.07 1.62
N ASN A 127 1.53 -14.81 1.83
CA ASN A 127 2.58 -15.83 1.62
C ASN A 127 2.42 -17.06 2.53
N GLY A 128 1.69 -16.95 3.63
CA GLY A 128 1.30 -18.06 4.50
C GLY A 128 0.09 -18.86 4.01
N GLY A 129 -0.62 -18.38 2.98
CA GLY A 129 -1.82 -19.01 2.43
C GLY A 129 -3.14 -18.51 3.02
N ASP A 130 -3.12 -17.47 3.87
CA ASP A 130 -4.33 -16.89 4.43
C ASP A 130 -5.13 -16.14 3.36
N LEU A 131 -6.44 -16.37 3.33
CA LEU A 131 -7.34 -15.60 2.48
C LEU A 131 -7.39 -14.14 2.93
N VAL A 132 -7.25 -13.23 1.96
CA VAL A 132 -7.39 -11.80 2.19
C VAL A 132 -8.61 -11.28 1.46
N GLN A 133 -9.44 -10.51 2.15
CA GLN A 133 -10.52 -9.74 1.55
C GLN A 133 -10.32 -8.27 1.89
N SER A 134 -10.37 -7.40 0.89
CA SER A 134 -10.13 -5.97 1.07
C SER A 134 -11.28 -5.12 0.52
N TRP A 135 -11.39 -3.93 1.10
CA TRP A 135 -12.31 -2.88 0.68
C TRP A 135 -11.58 -1.55 0.70
N SER A 136 -11.84 -0.72 -0.30
CA SER A 136 -11.37 0.66 -0.31
C SER A 136 -12.49 1.62 -0.69
N GLY A 137 -12.27 2.90 -0.45
CA GLY A 137 -13.09 3.98 -0.98
C GLY A 137 -13.29 5.12 0.01
N GLU A 138 -13.86 6.21 -0.49
CA GLU A 138 -14.24 7.40 0.29
C GLU A 138 -15.17 7.07 1.46
N HIS A 139 -16.17 6.20 1.22
CA HIS A 139 -17.22 5.85 2.17
C HIS A 139 -17.07 4.45 2.78
N VAL A 140 -15.86 3.87 2.76
CA VAL A 140 -15.67 2.47 3.20
C VAL A 140 -15.99 2.28 4.70
N VAL A 141 -15.77 3.30 5.53
CA VAL A 141 -16.13 3.23 6.96
C VAL A 141 -17.64 3.33 7.13
N ASP A 142 -18.30 4.25 6.39
CA ASP A 142 -19.77 4.40 6.41
C ASP A 142 -20.49 3.13 5.94
N TYR A 143 -19.90 2.41 4.96
CA TYR A 143 -20.38 1.11 4.52
C TYR A 143 -20.45 0.10 5.68
N PHE A 144 -19.45 0.07 6.55
CA PHE A 144 -19.43 -0.80 7.73
C PHE A 144 -20.22 -0.24 8.92
N ALA A 145 -20.64 1.03 8.89
CA ALA A 145 -21.57 1.62 9.85
C ALA A 145 -23.04 1.26 9.56
N ASP A 146 -23.33 0.54 8.46
CA ASP A 146 -24.68 0.14 8.05
C ASP A 146 -25.63 1.36 7.97
N GLY A 147 -25.13 2.48 7.44
CA GLY A 147 -25.89 3.72 7.27
C GLY A 147 -26.24 4.45 8.57
N ARG A 148 -25.67 4.06 9.72
CA ARG A 148 -25.92 4.68 11.02
C ARG A 148 -24.76 5.60 11.41
N PRO A 149 -24.89 6.93 11.29
CA PRO A 149 -23.79 7.88 11.48
C PRO A 149 -23.23 7.98 12.92
N LYS A 150 -23.81 7.26 13.88
CA LYS A 150 -23.34 7.16 15.27
C LYS A 150 -23.07 5.72 15.72
N ALA A 151 -23.26 4.75 14.82
CA ALA A 151 -22.90 3.36 15.12
C ALA A 151 -21.39 3.18 14.96
N GLU A 152 -20.83 2.34 15.81
CA GLU A 152 -19.48 1.84 15.60
C GLU A 152 -19.48 1.00 14.33
N ALA A 153 -18.71 1.42 13.32
CA ALA A 153 -18.60 0.66 12.07
C ALA A 153 -17.87 -0.66 12.34
N ARG A 154 -18.41 -1.77 11.86
CA ARG A 154 -17.86 -3.10 12.11
C ARG A 154 -17.64 -3.90 10.84
N MET A 155 -16.39 -4.28 10.62
CA MET A 155 -15.96 -5.18 9.56
C MET A 155 -15.94 -6.61 10.08
N ARG A 156 -16.61 -7.52 9.38
CA ARG A 156 -16.67 -8.92 9.79
C ARG A 156 -15.59 -9.75 9.08
N CYS A 157 -14.61 -10.22 9.85
CA CYS A 157 -13.56 -11.12 9.39
C CYS A 157 -13.86 -12.54 9.87
N GLY A 158 -14.56 -13.30 9.03
CA GLY A 158 -15.03 -14.63 9.39
C GLY A 158 -16.01 -14.60 10.58
N PRO A 159 -15.72 -15.28 11.70
CA PRO A 159 -16.57 -15.25 12.89
C PRO A 159 -16.35 -14.02 13.78
N VAL A 160 -15.37 -13.16 13.48
CA VAL A 160 -14.98 -12.02 14.33
C VAL A 160 -15.49 -10.70 13.76
N ASP A 161 -16.10 -9.88 14.60
CA ASP A 161 -16.48 -8.50 14.27
C ASP A 161 -15.42 -7.52 14.76
N ILE A 162 -14.94 -6.66 13.86
CA ILE A 162 -13.80 -5.79 14.08
C ILE A 162 -14.22 -4.33 13.98
N PRO A 163 -13.96 -3.50 14.99
CA PRO A 163 -14.29 -2.09 14.94
C PRO A 163 -13.37 -1.34 13.97
N VAL A 164 -13.97 -0.58 13.06
CA VAL A 164 -13.24 0.24 12.09
C VAL A 164 -13.58 1.71 12.33
N SER A 165 -12.55 2.51 12.64
CA SER A 165 -12.65 3.96 12.90
C SER A 165 -11.69 4.74 12.02
#